data_AF-A0A662IW82-F1
#
_entry.id   AF-A0A662IW82-F1
#
_cell.length_a   1.000
_cell.length_b   1.000
_cell.length_c   1.000
_cell.angle_alpha   90.00
_cell.angle_beta   90.00
_cell.angle_gamma   90.00
#
_symmetry.space_group_name_H-M   'P 1'
#
loop_
_entity.id
_entity.type
_entity.pdbx_description
1 polymer ?
#
loop_
_entity_poly.entity_id
_entity_poly.type
_entity_poly.pdbx_seq_one_letter_code
_entity_poly.pdbx_strand_id
1 'polypeptide(L)'
;IIAIKEGRMFFIQAKKAKYQAERRRWNFQNVPYSEIDRLLKIDAEHSIALILGLESPDRSSFNYLIFNRTQILDILPKAYRRTNRKRGQSISIILEKTDDPNYVNLLLPSEVKGKRAKRRLLKVDNWTDLKTE
;
A
#
# COMPACT_ATOMS: atom_id res chain seq x y z
N ILE A 1 7.65 5.77 10.85
CA ILE A 1 8.96 5.23 11.29
C ILE A 1 10.03 6.02 10.55
N ILE A 2 11.09 6.44 11.23
CA ILE A 2 12.28 6.99 10.58
C ILE A 2 13.42 6.01 10.86
N ALA A 3 14.09 5.54 9.81
CA ALA A 3 15.24 4.66 9.91
C ALA A 3 16.43 5.30 9.21
N ILE A 4 17.64 5.03 9.70
CA ILE A 4 18.89 5.50 9.09
C ILE A 4 19.68 4.28 8.67
N LYS A 5 20.09 4.24 7.41
CA LYS A 5 20.96 3.18 6.89
C LYS A 5 21.96 3.78 5.92
N GLU A 6 23.25 3.51 6.15
CA GLU A 6 24.34 3.96 5.26
C GLU A 6 24.28 5.49 4.99
N GLY A 7 23.95 6.27 6.03
CA GLY A 7 23.82 7.73 5.92
C GLY A 7 22.54 8.24 5.25
N ARG A 8 21.69 7.35 4.72
CA ARG A 8 20.38 7.70 4.13
C ARG A 8 19.25 7.56 5.15
N MET A 9 18.37 8.55 5.18
CA MET A 9 17.14 8.52 5.98
C MET A 9 16.00 7.87 5.18
N PHE A 10 15.27 6.97 5.84
CA PHE A 10 14.11 6.28 5.32
C PHE A 10 12.89 6.71 6.13
N PHE A 11 11.95 7.37 5.48
CA PHE A 11 10.68 7.72 6.09
C PHE A 11 9.63 6.71 5.65
N ILE A 12 9.04 6.03 6.62
CA ILE A 12 8.20 4.87 6.37
C ILE A 12 6.84 5.09 7.02
N GLN A 13 5.80 5.01 6.19
CA GLN A 13 4.43 4.85 6.64
C GLN A 13 4.05 3.37 6.56
N ALA A 14 3.75 2.76 7.70
CA ALA A 14 3.37 1.35 7.76
C ALA A 14 1.89 1.21 8.17
N LYS A 15 1.15 0.36 7.48
CA LYS A 15 -0.22 -0.05 7.84
C LYS A 15 -0.29 -1.56 7.80
N LYS A 16 -1.16 -2.16 8.62
CA LYS A 16 -1.44 -3.60 8.58
C LYS A 16 -2.93 -3.86 8.42
N ALA A 17 -3.27 -4.97 7.78
CA ALA A 17 -4.65 -5.43 7.65
C ALA A 17 -4.76 -6.93 7.98
N LYS A 18 -5.87 -7.30 8.61
CA LYS A 18 -6.24 -8.70 8.84
C LYS A 18 -6.77 -9.33 7.55
N TYR A 19 -6.52 -10.62 7.38
CA TYR A 19 -7.09 -11.34 6.24
C TYR A 19 -8.60 -11.52 6.40
N GLN A 20 -9.36 -11.19 5.35
CA GLN A 20 -10.80 -11.40 5.30
C GLN A 20 -11.11 -12.63 4.45
N ALA A 21 -11.28 -13.79 5.09
CA ALA A 21 -11.44 -15.09 4.43
C ALA A 21 -12.63 -15.12 3.45
N GLU A 22 -13.81 -14.63 3.87
CA GLU A 22 -15.03 -14.57 3.05
C GLU A 22 -14.84 -13.84 1.71
N ARG A 23 -13.92 -12.87 1.68
CA ARG A 23 -13.66 -12.02 0.51
C ARG A 23 -12.30 -12.29 -0.11
N ARG A 24 -11.55 -13.26 0.42
CA ARG A 24 -10.17 -13.62 0.08
C ARG A 24 -9.23 -12.41 -0.08
N ARG A 25 -9.28 -11.43 0.83
CA ARG A 25 -8.55 -10.15 0.63
C ARG A 25 -8.14 -9.43 1.91
N TRP A 26 -7.28 -8.43 1.75
CA TRP A 26 -6.92 -7.43 2.76
C TRP A 26 -7.48 -6.07 2.38
N ASN A 27 -8.08 -5.37 3.34
CA ASN A 27 -8.65 -4.04 3.14
C ASN A 27 -7.96 -3.01 4.04
N PHE A 28 -7.19 -2.11 3.45
CA PHE A 28 -6.61 -0.95 4.12
C PHE A 28 -7.56 0.22 3.95
N GLN A 29 -8.54 0.34 4.85
CA GLN A 29 -9.56 1.39 4.77
C GLN A 29 -9.14 2.62 5.55
N ASN A 30 -9.64 3.79 5.09
CA ASN A 30 -9.48 5.06 5.79
C ASN A 30 -8.01 5.43 6.04
N VAL A 31 -7.10 5.08 5.13
CA VAL A 31 -5.72 5.56 5.19
C VAL A 31 -5.75 7.06 4.92
N PRO A 32 -5.38 7.94 5.88
CA PRO A 32 -5.51 9.37 5.70
C PRO A 32 -4.64 9.84 4.54
N TYR A 33 -5.22 10.57 3.59
CA TYR A 33 -4.48 11.04 2.42
C TYR A 33 -3.34 11.97 2.85
N SER A 34 -3.57 12.78 3.88
CA SER A 34 -2.57 13.69 4.47
C SER A 34 -1.33 12.98 5.01
N GLU A 35 -1.44 11.75 5.50
CA GLU A 35 -0.27 10.98 5.96
C GLU A 35 0.65 10.61 4.80
N ILE A 36 0.07 10.24 3.65
CA ILE A 36 0.86 9.86 2.47
C ILE A 36 1.33 11.10 1.70
N ASP A 37 0.52 12.16 1.66
CA ASP A 37 0.91 13.45 1.10
C ASP A 37 2.13 14.05 1.81
N ARG A 38 2.18 13.97 3.15
CA ARG A 38 3.36 14.36 3.93
C ARG A 38 4.59 13.53 3.59
N LEU A 39 4.40 12.23 3.36
CA LEU A 39 5.48 11.34 2.96
C LEU A 39 6.07 11.76 1.60
N LEU A 40 5.22 12.15 0.65
CA LEU A 40 5.65 12.62 -0.68
C LEU A 40 6.36 13.98 -0.68
N LYS A 41 6.15 14.80 0.36
CA LYS A 41 6.78 16.12 0.52
C LYS A 41 8.20 16.06 1.08
N ILE A 42 8.66 14.88 1.49
CA ILE A 42 10.04 14.70 1.93
C ILE A 42 10.97 14.88 0.75
N ASP A 43 12.13 15.49 1.01
CA ASP A 43 13.16 15.73 0.00
C ASP A 43 13.50 14.44 -0.77
N ALA A 44 13.77 14.57 -2.07
CA ALA A 44 14.09 13.44 -2.93
C ALA A 44 15.43 12.78 -2.57
N GLU A 45 16.33 13.49 -1.87
CA GLU A 45 17.56 12.93 -1.29
C GLU A 45 17.28 11.88 -0.19
N HIS A 46 16.04 11.81 0.30
CA HIS A 46 15.63 10.81 1.29
C HIS A 46 14.65 9.81 0.68
N SER A 47 14.84 8.56 1.07
CA SER A 47 13.99 7.45 0.64
C SER A 47 12.68 7.46 1.42
N ILE A 48 11.59 7.15 0.75
CA ILE A 48 10.27 7.05 1.37
C ILE A 48 9.61 5.71 1.03
N ALA A 49 8.79 5.20 1.95
CA ALA A 49 8.09 3.94 1.75
C ALA A 49 6.69 3.95 2.35
N LEU A 50 5.76 3.33 1.63
CA LEU A 50 4.48 2.87 2.17
C LEU A 50 4.51 1.35 2.28
N ILE A 51 4.52 0.82 3.50
CA ILE A 51 4.56 -0.61 3.78
C ILE A 51 3.18 -1.09 4.22
N LEU A 52 2.67 -2.10 3.53
CA LEU A 52 1.39 -2.75 3.81
C LEU A 52 1.64 -4.18 4.33
N GLY A 53 1.49 -4.37 5.64
CA GLY A 53 1.56 -5.68 6.28
C GLY A 53 0.27 -6.48 6.07
N LEU A 54 0.40 -7.66 5.50
CA LEU A 54 -0.67 -8.58 5.11
C LEU A 54 -0.65 -9.76 6.06
N GLU A 55 -1.60 -9.83 6.99
CA GLU A 55 -1.74 -10.99 7.87
C GLU A 55 -1.99 -12.24 7.03
N SER A 56 -1.20 -13.28 7.22
CA SER A 56 -1.38 -14.58 6.55
C SER A 56 -2.78 -15.17 6.83
N PRO A 57 -3.35 -15.97 5.91
CA PRO A 57 -4.68 -16.56 6.10
C PRO A 57 -4.85 -17.41 7.37
N ASP A 58 -3.78 -18.10 7.78
CA ASP A 58 -3.66 -18.90 9.00
C ASP A 58 -3.27 -18.07 10.24
N ARG A 59 -3.02 -16.76 10.06
CA ARG A 59 -2.70 -15.78 11.11
C ARG A 59 -1.40 -16.05 11.87
N SER A 60 -0.49 -16.84 11.30
CA SER A 60 0.80 -17.18 11.90
C SER A 60 1.89 -16.13 11.64
N SER A 61 1.79 -15.43 10.51
CA SER A 61 2.82 -14.52 10.00
C SER A 61 2.23 -13.34 9.21
N PHE A 62 3.11 -12.44 8.74
CA PHE A 62 2.79 -11.34 7.83
C PHE A 62 3.69 -11.36 6.60
N ASN A 63 3.10 -11.13 5.42
CA ASN A 63 3.84 -10.73 4.23
C ASN A 63 3.77 -9.21 4.08
N TYR A 64 4.69 -8.59 3.34
CA TYR A 64 4.77 -7.14 3.23
C TYR A 64 4.72 -6.69 1.77
N LEU A 65 3.76 -5.84 1.41
CA LEU A 65 3.80 -5.14 0.13
C LEU A 65 4.37 -3.74 0.34
N ILE A 66 5.41 -3.41 -0.40
CA ILE A 66 6.17 -2.17 -0.21
C ILE A 66 6.04 -1.31 -1.45
N PHE A 67 5.66 -0.05 -1.26
CA PHE A 67 5.66 0.95 -2.32
C PHE A 67 6.72 2.00 -2.06
N ASN A 68 7.60 2.20 -3.03
CA ASN A 68 8.58 3.29 -3.06
C ASN A 68 7.95 4.61 -3.58
N ARG A 69 8.73 5.70 -3.67
CA ARG A 69 8.20 7.02 -4.07
C ARG A 69 7.44 6.95 -5.39
N THR A 70 8.06 6.35 -6.39
CA THR A 70 7.50 6.27 -7.75
C THR A 70 6.19 5.48 -7.77
N GLN A 71 6.15 4.35 -7.07
CA GLN A 71 4.96 3.50 -6.98
C GLN A 71 3.83 4.17 -6.18
N ILE A 72 4.16 4.91 -5.11
CA ILE A 72 3.17 5.70 -4.35
C ILE A 72 2.53 6.76 -5.26
N LEU A 73 3.35 7.51 -6.01
CA LEU A 73 2.86 8.53 -6.95
C LEU A 73 1.97 7.95 -8.04
N ASP A 74 2.28 6.74 -8.53
CA ASP A 74 1.48 6.06 -9.54
C ASP A 74 0.13 5.53 -8.99
N ILE A 75 0.11 5.00 -7.77
CA ILE A 75 -1.06 4.32 -7.20
C ILE A 75 -2.03 5.30 -6.54
N LEU A 76 -1.53 6.33 -5.85
CA LEU A 76 -2.36 7.26 -5.07
C LEU A 76 -3.51 7.90 -5.88
N PRO A 77 -3.28 8.45 -7.09
CA PRO A 77 -4.34 9.05 -7.89
C PRO A 77 -5.42 8.04 -8.28
N LYS A 78 -5.02 6.77 -8.40
CA LYS A 78 -5.86 5.66 -8.84
C LYS A 78 -6.57 4.96 -7.68
N ALA A 79 -6.17 5.18 -6.43
CA ALA A 79 -6.77 4.51 -5.28
C ALA A 79 -8.22 4.96 -5.01
N TYR A 80 -9.00 4.13 -4.32
CA TYR A 80 -10.37 4.48 -3.94
C TYR A 80 -10.38 5.65 -2.96
N ARG A 81 -10.88 6.81 -3.37
CA ARG A 81 -11.04 7.97 -2.49
C ARG A 81 -12.28 7.85 -1.61
N ARG A 82 -12.17 8.30 -0.36
CA ARG A 82 -13.26 8.33 0.62
C ARG A 82 -13.15 9.56 1.50
N THR A 83 -14.28 10.19 1.78
CA THR A 83 -14.37 11.23 2.81
C THR A 83 -14.64 10.59 4.16
N ASN A 84 -13.78 10.83 5.14
CA ASN A 84 -13.95 10.40 6.52
C ASN A 84 -14.28 11.61 7.40
N ARG A 85 -15.41 11.59 8.11
CA ARG A 85 -15.89 12.73 8.93
C ARG A 85 -14.87 13.23 9.97
N LYS A 86 -14.01 12.37 10.51
CA LYS A 86 -13.03 12.74 11.55
C LYS A 86 -11.63 13.03 11.01
N ARG A 87 -11.29 12.53 9.82
CA ARG A 87 -9.91 12.54 9.29
C ARG A 87 -9.77 13.22 7.93
N GLY A 88 -10.86 13.76 7.38
CA GLY A 88 -10.88 14.38 6.06
C GLY A 88 -10.78 13.37 4.93
N GLN A 89 -10.04 13.72 3.87
CA GLN A 89 -9.84 12.85 2.72
C GLN A 89 -8.98 11.64 3.08
N SER A 90 -9.42 10.46 2.64
CA SER A 90 -8.76 9.19 2.88
C SER A 90 -8.79 8.33 1.62
N ILE A 91 -7.91 7.34 1.58
CA ILE A 91 -7.91 6.33 0.53
C ILE A 91 -8.19 4.94 1.11
N SER A 92 -8.68 4.06 0.24
CA SER A 92 -8.73 2.63 0.49
C SER A 92 -7.85 1.89 -0.52
N ILE A 93 -6.98 1.03 -0.01
CA ILE A 93 -6.19 0.08 -0.79
C ILE A 93 -6.75 -1.32 -0.51
N ILE A 94 -7.08 -2.06 -1.57
CA ILE A 94 -7.66 -3.40 -1.46
C ILE A 94 -6.76 -4.38 -2.22
N LEU A 95 -6.33 -5.44 -1.55
CA LEU A 95 -5.45 -6.45 -2.10
C LEU A 95 -6.14 -7.81 -2.03
N GLU A 96 -6.39 -8.44 -3.18
CA GLU A 96 -6.94 -9.80 -3.26
C GLU A 96 -5.81 -10.84 -3.25
N LYS A 97 -5.99 -11.92 -2.50
CA LYS A 97 -5.07 -13.06 -2.50
C LYS A 97 -5.08 -13.74 -3.87
N THR A 98 -3.90 -14.03 -4.41
CA THR A 98 -3.72 -14.93 -5.57
C THR A 98 -3.46 -16.37 -5.11
N ASP A 99 -3.44 -17.29 -6.07
CA ASP A 99 -3.09 -18.68 -5.79
C ASP A 99 -1.59 -18.82 -5.54
N ASP A 100 -0.75 -18.02 -6.22
CA ASP A 100 0.67 -17.84 -5.86
C ASP A 100 0.81 -16.98 -4.58
N PRO A 101 1.47 -17.48 -3.52
CA PRO A 101 1.65 -16.74 -2.26
C PRO A 101 2.60 -15.54 -2.36
N ASN A 102 3.43 -15.46 -3.41
CA ASN A 102 4.38 -14.36 -3.63
C ASN A 102 3.75 -13.14 -4.30
N TYR A 103 2.47 -13.23 -4.65
CA TYR A 103 1.77 -12.17 -5.35
C TYR A 103 0.44 -11.82 -4.69
N VAL A 104 -0.05 -10.62 -5.01
CA VAL A 104 -1.39 -10.15 -4.69
C VAL A 104 -1.93 -9.33 -5.85
N ASN A 105 -3.26 -9.28 -5.96
CA ASN A 105 -3.94 -8.40 -6.91
C ASN A 105 -4.33 -7.10 -6.21
N LEU A 106 -3.74 -5.98 -6.59
CA LEU A 106 -4.24 -4.66 -6.24
C LEU A 106 -5.51 -4.36 -7.04
N LEU A 107 -6.60 -4.08 -6.32
CA LEU A 107 -7.84 -3.62 -6.92
C LEU A 107 -7.81 -2.10 -7.08
N LEU A 108 -7.95 -1.65 -8.32
CA LEU A 108 -8.14 -0.26 -8.67
C LEU A 108 -9.56 -0.02 -9.19
N PRO A 109 -10.20 1.10 -8.84
CA PRO A 109 -11.45 1.52 -9.46
C PRO A 109 -11.29 1.55 -10.99
N SER A 110 -12.33 1.10 -11.69
CA SER A 110 -12.41 1.30 -13.14
C SER A 110 -12.69 2.77 -13.43
N GLU A 111 -11.97 3.33 -14.41
CA GLU A 111 -12.23 4.67 -14.96
C GLU A 111 -13.60 4.75 -15.65
N VAL A 112 -14.14 3.60 -16.08
CA VAL A 112 -15.48 3.50 -16.67
C VAL A 112 -16.49 3.09 -15.61
N LYS A 113 -17.48 3.96 -15.37
CA LYS A 113 -18.58 3.73 -14.43
C LYS A 113 -19.34 2.44 -14.81
N GLY A 114 -19.55 1.56 -13.83
CA GLY A 114 -20.23 0.27 -14.02
C GLY A 114 -19.35 -0.90 -14.47
N LYS A 115 -18.08 -0.66 -14.86
CA LYS A 115 -17.13 -1.75 -15.14
C LYS A 115 -16.47 -2.27 -13.87
N ARG A 116 -16.09 -3.55 -13.91
CA ARG A 116 -15.38 -4.23 -12.81
C ARG A 116 -14.05 -3.54 -12.51
N ALA A 117 -13.64 -3.59 -11.25
CA ALA A 117 -12.33 -3.10 -10.81
C ALA A 117 -11.20 -3.72 -11.65
N LYS A 118 -10.20 -2.91 -11.99
CA LYS A 118 -8.97 -3.37 -12.63
C LYS A 118 -8.11 -4.09 -11.58
N ARG A 119 -7.50 -5.21 -11.96
CA ARG A 119 -6.53 -5.94 -11.14
C ARG A 119 -5.14 -5.66 -11.65
N ARG A 120 -4.24 -5.29 -10.74
CA ARG A 120 -2.81 -5.21 -11.01
C ARG A 120 -2.08 -6.21 -10.14
N LEU A 121 -1.39 -7.16 -10.76
CA LEU A 121 -0.58 -8.13 -10.05
C LEU A 121 0.67 -7.44 -9.48
N LEU A 122 0.94 -7.67 -8.19
CA LEU A 122 2.08 -7.11 -7.47
C LEU A 122 2.78 -8.21 -6.67
N LYS A 123 4.11 -8.17 -6.64
CA LYS A 123 4.93 -9.08 -5.83
C LYS A 123 4.93 -8.60 -4.38
N VAL A 124 4.78 -9.53 -3.43
CA VAL A 124 4.99 -9.24 -2.00
C VAL A 124 6.43 -9.49 -1.58
N ASP A 125 6.79 -9.00 -0.40
CA ASP A 125 8.12 -9.03 0.19
C ASP A 125 9.19 -8.44 -0.75
N ASN A 126 8.79 -7.41 -1.51
CA ASN A 126 9.61 -6.70 -2.49
C ASN A 126 10.57 -5.69 -1.83
N TRP A 127 11.28 -6.12 -0.79
CA TRP A 127 12.23 -5.30 -0.01
C TRP A 127 13.37 -4.71 -0.85
N THR A 128 13.68 -5.33 -1.98
CA THR A 128 14.68 -4.83 -2.94
C THR A 128 14.29 -3.50 -3.55
N ASP A 129 13.00 -3.21 -3.69
CA ASP A 129 12.48 -1.99 -4.32
C ASP A 129 12.80 -0.73 -3.49
N LEU A 130 13.15 -0.89 -2.22
CA LEU A 130 13.64 0.18 -1.33
C LEU A 130 15.13 0.45 -1.46
N LYS A 131 15.91 -0.48 -2.02
CA LYS A 131 17.37 -0.35 -2.14
C LYS A 131 17.80 0.31 -3.45
N THR A 132 16.90 0.39 -4.42
CA THR A 132 17.15 0.88 -5.78
C THR A 132 16.77 2.36 -5.99
N GLU A 133 16.30 3.06 -4.96
CA GLU A 133 16.16 4.54 -4.96
C GLU A 133 17.37 5.22 -4.33
#